data_AF-Q2UL80-F1
#
_entry.id   AF-Q2UL80-F1
#
_cell.length_a   1.000
_cell.length_b   1.000
_cell.length_c   1.000
_cell.angle_alpha   90.00
_cell.angle_beta   90.00
_cell.angle_gamma   90.00
#
_symmetry.space_group_name_H-M   'P 1'
#
loop_
_entity.id
_entity.type
_entity.pdbx_description
1 polymer ?
#
loop_
_entity_poly.entity_id
_entity_poly.type
_entity_poly.pdbx_seq_one_letter_code
_entity_poly.pdbx_strand_id
1 'polypeptide(L)'
;MAKLAEVDCHIFCAPGASKDICTLSPSQNHDPTTPSHPTTMEASITATGLRRAGGPKLCDIPYNSRTTVIEQLPFQELQPILETWKVCGSMQSMECTPCYDDSAEPILTLQVMVDTPRDDSRENWLQAAQEMHDLLRRHGLGHVTVDIIDWRLKVGPNILICEPTDAIFSKWDMVRKRILDSVDVSGFQMLGCYRMGYKDVEYKPTILITVDPKSERNWKLAKQDVNNILNEFDLSMVDVEIYKDRSIFCARRPSIQSEINSRYLVHTREGPRVATIGHSVGARDSDTYGTFGGWLNIRQKPDSEWEPFGLTCRHCIFDKHRQDALISESAQEVDCPTYGKVKECIDKLTETVSYLKRGEPYRTLEQLRVDGDLPDDRKALWRNLRDLIKSHEDDLTHLHSYYDLKTYRFGEVWAHSGDGTTRIMDWALLKPHPTRACPSNKFGQFTERYLPMFLKAENGYIEQGLPLDHGQPLHTYGCESNAAICRYSILPTTIFTVAANGERRATDEQSVCRRASQPSFEPGDSGALLFTGYGNAVGMAFGGQVQGQIVVFTHIDDLIADIKEQTGVDEVVFYTQEWPGEPSRGPGERDSGY
;
A
#
# COMPACT_ATOMS: atom_id res chain seq x y z
N MET A 1 5.16 35.36 -2.94
CA MET A 1 5.25 34.55 -4.19
C MET A 1 4.19 33.46 -4.14
N ALA A 2 2.93 33.86 -4.32
CA ALA A 2 1.76 32.99 -4.33
C ALA A 2 0.94 33.41 -5.56
N LYS A 3 0.93 32.56 -6.59
CA LYS A 3 0.13 32.55 -7.83
C LYS A 3 0.98 31.94 -8.95
N LEU A 4 0.97 30.61 -9.06
CA LEU A 4 1.33 29.85 -10.28
C LEU A 4 1.00 28.35 -10.12
N ALA A 5 -0.05 28.03 -9.35
CA ALA A 5 -0.53 26.67 -9.16
C ALA A 5 -2.02 26.62 -9.48
N GLU A 6 -2.37 26.90 -10.74
CA GLU A 6 -3.74 26.72 -11.25
C GLU A 6 -3.81 26.85 -12.78
N VAL A 7 -3.04 26.03 -13.51
CA VAL A 7 -3.34 25.71 -14.91
C VAL A 7 -2.77 24.32 -15.15
N ASP A 8 -3.60 23.28 -15.09
CA ASP A 8 -3.43 22.02 -15.85
C ASP A 8 -4.56 21.05 -15.48
N CYS A 9 -5.73 21.31 -16.04
CA CYS A 9 -6.76 20.32 -16.31
C CYS A 9 -7.75 20.98 -17.25
N HIS A 10 -7.56 20.74 -18.55
CA HIS A 10 -8.53 20.80 -19.66
C HIS A 10 -7.76 21.12 -20.95
N ILE A 11 -8.22 20.54 -22.07
CA ILE A 11 -7.77 20.75 -23.47
C ILE A 11 -6.70 19.70 -23.90
N PHE A 12 -6.83 18.79 -24.88
CA PHE A 12 -7.74 18.55 -26.01
C PHE A 12 -7.81 17.03 -26.35
N CYS A 13 -8.99 16.58 -26.80
CA CYS A 13 -9.13 15.54 -27.83
C CYS A 13 -9.06 16.19 -29.22
N ALA A 14 -8.28 15.65 -30.16
CA ALA A 14 -8.60 15.53 -31.59
C ALA A 14 -7.43 14.89 -32.40
N PRO A 15 -7.71 14.23 -33.55
CA PRO A 15 -6.91 13.15 -34.12
C PRO A 15 -6.10 13.55 -35.36
N GLY A 16 -5.04 12.79 -35.70
CA GLY A 16 -4.43 12.88 -37.02
C GLY A 16 -3.07 12.20 -37.22
N ALA A 17 -3.11 11.07 -37.93
CA ALA A 17 -2.10 10.55 -38.85
C ALA A 17 -0.68 10.18 -38.36
N SER A 18 -0.40 8.87 -38.33
CA SER A 18 0.68 8.31 -39.15
C SER A 18 0.42 6.81 -39.40
N LYS A 19 0.30 6.46 -40.68
CA LYS A 19 0.41 5.08 -41.19
C LYS A 19 1.90 4.79 -41.35
N ASP A 20 2.36 3.62 -40.91
CA ASP A 20 2.98 2.61 -41.77
C ASP A 20 3.63 1.46 -40.98
N ILE A 21 3.09 0.26 -41.27
CA ILE A 21 3.79 -0.97 -41.64
C ILE A 21 4.93 -1.46 -40.73
N CYS A 22 4.63 -2.52 -39.96
CA CYS A 22 5.55 -3.64 -39.77
C CYS A 22 4.77 -4.96 -39.90
N THR A 23 4.96 -5.59 -41.06
CA THR A 23 4.55 -6.96 -41.38
C THR A 23 5.38 -7.96 -40.56
N LEU A 24 4.73 -8.83 -39.78
CA LEU A 24 5.30 -10.09 -39.34
C LEU A 24 4.39 -11.23 -39.79
N SER A 25 4.94 -12.06 -40.68
CA SER A 25 4.32 -13.27 -41.24
C SER A 25 4.28 -14.41 -40.22
N PRO A 26 3.41 -15.42 -40.41
CA PRO A 26 2.97 -16.34 -39.37
C PRO A 26 3.84 -17.60 -39.27
N SER A 27 4.09 -18.08 -38.05
CA SER A 27 4.62 -19.42 -37.80
C SER A 27 3.65 -20.26 -36.97
N GLN A 28 2.94 -21.13 -37.69
CA GLN A 28 2.45 -22.48 -37.38
C GLN A 28 2.22 -22.94 -35.92
N ASN A 29 0.94 -23.22 -35.65
CA ASN A 29 0.36 -24.43 -35.05
C ASN A 29 1.06 -25.08 -33.84
N HIS A 30 0.56 -24.75 -32.65
CA HIS A 30 0.30 -25.76 -31.63
C HIS A 30 -1.10 -25.53 -31.06
N ASP A 31 -1.88 -26.59 -31.05
CA ASP A 31 -3.29 -26.66 -30.64
C ASP A 31 -3.35 -26.97 -29.13
N PRO A 32 -3.86 -26.07 -28.26
CA PRO A 32 -4.20 -26.43 -26.90
C PRO A 32 -5.71 -26.58 -26.76
N THR A 33 -6.09 -27.74 -26.28
CA THR A 33 -7.41 -28.09 -25.74
C THR A 33 -8.04 -26.91 -25.00
N THR A 34 -9.17 -26.44 -25.51
CA THR A 34 -9.91 -25.28 -24.99
C THR A 34 -10.38 -25.56 -23.56
N PRO A 35 -9.96 -24.77 -22.56
CA PRO A 35 -10.62 -24.80 -21.26
C PRO A 35 -12.04 -24.27 -21.44
N SER A 36 -13.03 -24.96 -20.86
CA SER A 36 -14.43 -24.54 -20.89
C SER A 36 -14.59 -23.16 -20.24
N HIS A 37 -14.66 -22.11 -21.06
CA HIS A 37 -14.93 -20.76 -20.57
C HIS A 37 -16.35 -20.72 -19.96
N PRO A 38 -16.51 -20.24 -18.71
CA PRO A 38 -17.84 -20.03 -18.14
C PRO A 38 -18.61 -19.12 -19.08
N THR A 39 -19.81 -19.52 -19.48
CA THR A 39 -20.65 -18.78 -20.45
C THR A 39 -21.81 -18.06 -19.76
N THR A 40 -21.85 -18.10 -18.43
CA THR A 40 -23.04 -17.75 -17.64
C THR A 40 -22.87 -16.38 -17.02
N MET A 41 -23.88 -15.52 -17.18
CA MET A 41 -23.95 -14.24 -16.48
C MET A 41 -24.26 -14.46 -15.01
N GLU A 42 -23.69 -13.63 -14.16
CA GLU A 42 -23.83 -13.69 -12.70
C GLU A 42 -24.49 -12.41 -12.17
N ALA A 43 -25.27 -12.55 -11.11
CA ALA A 43 -25.80 -11.42 -10.34
C ALA A 43 -25.59 -11.69 -8.85
N SER A 44 -25.16 -10.65 -8.12
CA SER A 44 -24.98 -10.70 -6.68
C SER A 44 -25.60 -9.48 -6.00
N ILE A 45 -26.07 -9.69 -4.77
CA ILE A 45 -26.63 -8.66 -3.90
C ILE A 45 -25.98 -8.84 -2.53
N THR A 46 -25.37 -7.77 -1.99
CA THR A 46 -24.79 -7.78 -0.64
C THR A 46 -25.88 -7.74 0.43
N ALA A 47 -25.53 -8.05 1.68
CA ALA A 47 -26.44 -7.89 2.82
C ALA A 47 -26.95 -6.43 2.97
N THR A 48 -26.15 -5.46 2.55
CA THR A 48 -26.50 -4.03 2.49
C THR A 48 -27.32 -3.64 1.26
N GLY A 49 -27.71 -4.60 0.42
CA GLY A 49 -28.56 -4.39 -0.76
C GLY A 49 -27.85 -3.82 -1.98
N LEU A 50 -26.52 -3.72 -1.95
CA LEU A 50 -25.71 -3.28 -3.09
C LEU A 50 -25.64 -4.40 -4.14
N ARG A 51 -25.63 -4.03 -5.41
CA ARG A 51 -25.78 -4.97 -6.52
C ARG A 51 -24.58 -4.96 -7.45
N ARG A 52 -24.37 -6.11 -8.10
CA ARG A 52 -23.46 -6.29 -9.21
C ARG A 52 -24.03 -7.34 -10.14
N ALA A 53 -23.96 -7.13 -11.45
CA ALA A 53 -24.35 -8.11 -12.45
C ALA A 53 -23.46 -8.03 -13.68
N GLY A 54 -23.15 -9.18 -14.28
CA GLY A 54 -22.32 -9.22 -15.48
C GLY A 54 -21.69 -10.57 -15.75
N GLY A 55 -20.72 -10.59 -16.66
CA GLY A 55 -20.10 -11.82 -17.16
C GLY A 55 -19.62 -11.67 -18.60
N PRO A 56 -19.02 -12.73 -19.18
CA PRO A 56 -19.02 -14.11 -18.70
C PRO A 56 -17.97 -14.45 -17.61
N LYS A 57 -17.01 -13.56 -17.34
CA LYS A 57 -15.98 -13.77 -16.30
C LYS A 57 -15.76 -12.46 -15.54
N LEU A 58 -16.47 -12.29 -14.43
CA LEU A 58 -16.29 -11.11 -13.57
C LEU A 58 -14.97 -11.20 -12.79
N CYS A 59 -14.32 -10.05 -12.60
CA CYS A 59 -13.17 -9.93 -11.70
C CYS A 59 -13.65 -9.95 -10.24
N ASP A 60 -13.01 -10.76 -9.38
CA ASP A 60 -13.39 -10.85 -7.96
C ASP A 60 -13.15 -9.52 -7.24
N ILE A 61 -14.10 -9.12 -6.37
CA ILE A 61 -13.98 -7.90 -5.54
C ILE A 61 -13.28 -8.25 -4.22
N PRO A 62 -12.38 -7.39 -3.70
CA PRO A 62 -11.92 -6.13 -4.30
C PRO A 62 -10.95 -6.36 -5.48
N TYR A 63 -10.97 -5.47 -6.47
CA TYR A 63 -10.06 -5.48 -7.61
C TYR A 63 -9.41 -4.12 -7.86
N ASN A 64 -8.18 -4.17 -8.37
CA ASN A 64 -7.49 -3.05 -8.99
C ASN A 64 -8.05 -2.84 -10.40
N SER A 65 -8.19 -1.58 -10.82
CA SER A 65 -8.72 -1.28 -12.16
C SER A 65 -7.88 -0.21 -12.84
N ARG A 66 -7.52 -0.43 -14.11
CA ARG A 66 -6.83 0.54 -14.97
C ARG A 66 -7.74 0.92 -16.13
N THR A 67 -7.98 2.22 -16.32
CA THR A 67 -8.69 2.69 -17.52
C THR A 67 -7.87 2.33 -18.75
N THR A 68 -8.53 1.71 -19.73
CA THR A 68 -7.95 1.36 -21.02
C THR A 68 -8.84 1.87 -22.14
N VAL A 69 -8.29 2.08 -23.33
CA VAL A 69 -9.05 2.55 -24.50
C VAL A 69 -9.26 1.37 -25.43
N ILE A 70 -10.52 1.01 -25.65
CA ILE A 70 -10.91 0.04 -26.67
C ILE A 70 -11.55 0.82 -27.82
N GLU A 71 -10.77 1.16 -28.84
CA GLU A 71 -11.19 2.03 -29.96
C GLU A 71 -12.42 1.50 -30.71
N GLN A 72 -12.62 0.17 -30.69
CA GLN A 72 -13.68 -0.52 -31.42
C GLN A 72 -15.02 -0.60 -30.66
N LEU A 73 -15.12 0.00 -29.47
CA LEU A 73 -16.34 -0.08 -28.67
C LEU A 73 -17.51 0.66 -29.34
N PRO A 74 -18.66 -0.01 -29.57
CA PRO A 74 -19.83 0.60 -30.19
C PRO A 74 -20.65 1.40 -29.16
N PHE A 75 -20.07 2.44 -28.56
CA PHE A 75 -20.72 3.23 -27.49
C PHE A 75 -22.10 3.77 -27.87
N GLN A 76 -22.28 4.14 -29.14
CA GLN A 76 -23.57 4.64 -29.66
C GLN A 76 -24.67 3.57 -29.68
N GLU A 77 -24.31 2.28 -29.77
CA GLU A 77 -25.25 1.16 -29.73
C GLU A 77 -25.40 0.57 -28.33
N LEU A 78 -24.40 0.74 -27.46
CA LEU A 78 -24.46 0.31 -26.06
C LEU A 78 -25.36 1.23 -25.21
N GLN A 79 -25.32 2.54 -25.47
CA GLN A 79 -26.08 3.53 -24.70
C GLN A 79 -27.61 3.29 -24.74
N PRO A 80 -28.24 3.01 -25.90
CA PRO A 80 -29.66 2.66 -25.97
C PRO A 80 -30.06 1.41 -25.16
N ILE A 81 -29.15 0.46 -24.96
CA ILE A 81 -29.42 -0.74 -24.14
C ILE A 81 -29.62 -0.32 -22.68
N LEU A 82 -28.73 0.52 -22.15
CA LEU A 82 -28.86 1.04 -20.79
C LEU A 82 -30.16 1.82 -20.61
N GLU A 83 -30.55 2.63 -21.59
CA GLU A 83 -31.81 3.38 -21.58
C GLU A 83 -33.04 2.46 -21.61
N THR A 84 -33.02 1.42 -22.45
CA THR A 84 -34.08 0.41 -22.55
C THR A 84 -34.32 -0.29 -21.23
N TRP A 85 -33.23 -0.67 -20.56
CA TRP A 85 -33.27 -1.36 -19.28
C TRP A 85 -33.33 -0.41 -18.07
N LYS A 86 -33.35 0.91 -18.31
CA LYS A 86 -33.38 1.99 -17.31
C LYS A 86 -32.19 1.98 -16.33
N VAL A 87 -31.04 1.46 -16.78
CA VAL A 87 -29.80 1.46 -16.00
C VAL A 87 -29.13 2.84 -16.12
N CYS A 88 -29.09 3.58 -15.02
CA CYS A 88 -28.47 4.92 -14.98
C CYS A 88 -27.02 4.84 -14.48
N GLY A 89 -26.06 4.80 -15.40
CA GLY A 89 -24.65 4.70 -15.05
C GLY A 89 -23.69 5.21 -16.11
N SER A 90 -22.43 5.37 -15.73
CA SER A 90 -21.35 5.74 -16.66
C SER A 90 -20.61 4.51 -17.15
N MET A 91 -20.42 4.40 -18.47
CA MET A 91 -19.66 3.33 -19.11
C MET A 91 -18.18 3.67 -19.23
N GLN A 92 -17.31 2.73 -18.89
CA GLN A 92 -15.85 2.84 -19.07
C GLN A 92 -15.24 1.48 -19.42
N SER A 93 -14.22 1.48 -20.29
CA SER A 93 -13.39 0.31 -20.53
C SER A 93 -12.23 0.26 -19.53
N MET A 94 -12.05 -0.90 -18.91
CA MET A 94 -11.06 -1.11 -17.85
C MET A 94 -10.39 -2.47 -17.97
N GLU A 95 -9.18 -2.57 -17.47
CA GLU A 95 -8.54 -3.83 -17.10
C GLU A 95 -8.70 -4.02 -15.59
N CYS A 96 -9.26 -5.15 -15.17
CA CYS A 96 -9.52 -5.44 -13.76
C CYS A 96 -8.71 -6.66 -13.28
N THR A 97 -8.00 -6.52 -12.17
CA THR A 97 -7.21 -7.60 -11.54
C THR A 97 -7.58 -7.70 -10.05
N PRO A 98 -7.85 -8.89 -9.49
CA PRO A 98 -8.16 -9.01 -8.07
C PRO A 98 -7.05 -8.41 -7.20
N CYS A 99 -7.41 -7.65 -6.16
CA CYS A 99 -6.43 -6.95 -5.30
C CYS A 99 -5.51 -7.91 -4.53
N TYR A 100 -5.92 -9.17 -4.39
CA TYR A 100 -5.18 -10.19 -3.64
C TYR A 100 -4.28 -11.08 -4.50
N ASP A 101 -4.33 -10.93 -5.82
CA ASP A 101 -3.56 -11.74 -6.76
C ASP A 101 -2.94 -10.88 -7.85
N ASP A 102 -1.75 -10.34 -7.55
CA ASP A 102 -0.96 -9.54 -8.49
C ASP A 102 -0.47 -10.37 -9.71
N SER A 103 -0.57 -11.70 -9.64
CA SER A 103 -0.22 -12.60 -10.76
C SER A 103 -1.39 -12.93 -11.67
N ALA A 104 -2.61 -12.53 -11.30
CA ALA A 104 -3.79 -12.77 -12.12
C ALA A 104 -3.74 -11.94 -13.41
N GLU A 105 -4.01 -12.59 -14.53
CA GLU A 105 -4.15 -11.91 -15.82
C GLU A 105 -5.28 -10.86 -15.75
N PRO A 106 -5.04 -9.60 -16.18
CA PRO A 106 -6.07 -8.59 -16.17
C PRO A 106 -7.26 -8.97 -17.05
N ILE A 107 -8.46 -8.77 -16.52
CA ILE A 107 -9.72 -9.04 -17.22
C ILE A 107 -10.19 -7.76 -17.91
N LEU A 108 -10.23 -7.77 -19.24
CA LEU A 108 -10.75 -6.67 -20.03
C LEU A 108 -12.27 -6.55 -19.82
N THR A 109 -12.71 -5.42 -19.31
CA THR A 109 -14.06 -5.21 -18.77
C THR A 109 -14.67 -3.93 -19.32
N LEU A 110 -15.86 -4.02 -19.89
CA LEU A 110 -16.76 -2.89 -20.07
C LEU A 110 -17.56 -2.72 -18.78
N GLN A 111 -17.17 -1.74 -17.97
CA GLN A 111 -17.80 -1.46 -16.70
C GLN A 111 -18.90 -0.41 -16.85
N VAL A 112 -20.04 -0.63 -16.19
CA VAL A 112 -21.11 0.35 -16.01
C VAL A 112 -21.22 0.66 -14.52
N MET A 113 -20.73 1.84 -14.12
CA MET A 113 -20.84 2.30 -12.74
C MET A 113 -22.20 2.97 -12.53
N VAL A 114 -23.06 2.35 -11.73
CA VAL A 114 -24.43 2.83 -11.48
C VAL A 114 -24.47 3.78 -10.28
N ASP A 115 -25.11 4.94 -10.46
CA ASP A 115 -25.39 5.90 -9.39
C ASP A 115 -26.77 5.64 -8.80
N THR A 116 -26.80 4.94 -7.67
CA THR A 116 -28.00 4.34 -7.07
C THR A 116 -29.15 5.28 -6.67
N PRO A 117 -28.99 6.58 -6.33
CA PRO A 117 -30.15 7.45 -6.09
C PRO A 117 -30.99 7.73 -7.35
N ARG A 118 -30.62 7.22 -8.53
CA ARG A 118 -31.32 7.45 -9.81
C ARG A 118 -31.85 6.19 -10.51
N ASP A 119 -31.65 5.00 -9.94
CA ASP A 119 -32.06 3.73 -10.57
C ASP A 119 -33.25 3.08 -9.84
N ASP A 120 -34.45 3.29 -10.39
CA ASP A 120 -35.70 2.68 -9.94
C ASP A 120 -35.87 1.21 -10.41
N SER A 121 -35.00 0.71 -11.29
CA SER A 121 -35.19 -0.54 -12.04
C SER A 121 -34.27 -1.67 -11.57
N ARG A 122 -34.42 -2.02 -10.29
CA ARG A 122 -33.57 -2.99 -9.59
C ARG A 122 -33.45 -4.38 -10.27
N GLU A 123 -34.39 -4.81 -11.12
CA GLU A 123 -34.46 -6.17 -11.71
C GLU A 123 -33.79 -6.35 -13.08
N ASN A 124 -33.21 -5.29 -13.68
CA ASN A 124 -32.86 -5.29 -15.10
C ASN A 124 -31.36 -5.41 -15.45
N TRP A 125 -30.46 -5.37 -14.46
CA TRP A 125 -29.01 -5.28 -14.72
C TRP A 125 -28.46 -6.54 -15.41
N LEU A 126 -28.98 -7.72 -15.07
CA LEU A 126 -28.49 -8.98 -15.65
C LEU A 126 -28.83 -9.06 -17.15
N GLN A 127 -30.03 -8.62 -17.53
CA GLN A 127 -30.52 -8.57 -18.90
C GLN A 127 -29.78 -7.51 -19.71
N ALA A 128 -29.57 -6.32 -19.13
CA ALA A 128 -28.76 -5.29 -19.73
C ALA A 128 -27.33 -5.80 -20.00
N ALA A 129 -26.69 -6.43 -19.02
CA ALA A 129 -25.35 -6.99 -19.17
C ALA A 129 -25.28 -8.07 -20.26
N GLN A 130 -26.29 -8.94 -20.33
CA GLN A 130 -26.41 -9.97 -21.36
C GLN A 130 -26.50 -9.34 -22.77
N GLU A 131 -27.41 -8.38 -22.98
CA GLU A 131 -27.60 -7.73 -24.28
C GLU A 131 -26.37 -6.92 -24.71
N MET A 132 -25.73 -6.23 -23.77
CA MET A 132 -24.48 -5.52 -24.03
C MET A 132 -23.38 -6.49 -24.45
N HIS A 133 -23.21 -7.60 -23.73
CA HIS A 133 -22.20 -8.61 -24.07
C HIS A 133 -22.47 -9.27 -25.43
N ASP A 134 -23.74 -9.54 -25.76
CA ASP A 134 -24.11 -10.09 -27.07
C ASP A 134 -23.85 -9.08 -28.20
N LEU A 135 -24.03 -7.78 -27.96
CA LEU A 135 -23.62 -6.73 -28.89
C LEU A 135 -22.10 -6.67 -29.07
N LEU A 136 -21.32 -6.74 -27.98
CA LEU A 136 -19.86 -6.79 -28.03
C LEU A 136 -19.38 -8.01 -28.82
N ARG A 137 -19.98 -9.19 -28.59
CA ARG A 137 -19.67 -10.42 -29.33
C ARG A 137 -19.89 -10.25 -30.84
N ARG A 138 -20.99 -9.60 -31.25
CA ARG A 138 -21.27 -9.30 -32.68
C ARG A 138 -20.23 -8.38 -33.31
N HIS A 139 -19.57 -7.54 -32.52
CA HIS A 139 -18.48 -6.66 -32.95
C HIS A 139 -17.08 -7.30 -32.83
N GLY A 140 -16.99 -8.61 -32.54
CA GLY A 140 -15.71 -9.30 -32.37
C GLY A 140 -15.04 -9.06 -31.00
N LEU A 141 -15.73 -8.39 -30.08
CA LEU A 141 -15.25 -8.06 -28.73
C LEU A 141 -15.75 -9.05 -27.67
N GLY A 142 -15.99 -10.31 -28.03
CA GLY A 142 -16.51 -11.34 -27.11
C GLY A 142 -15.56 -11.74 -25.98
N HIS A 143 -14.32 -11.22 -25.98
CA HIS A 143 -13.34 -11.37 -24.90
C HIS A 143 -13.49 -10.29 -23.82
N VAL A 144 -14.30 -9.24 -24.07
CA VAL A 144 -14.58 -8.17 -23.12
C VAL A 144 -15.77 -8.59 -22.25
N THR A 145 -15.57 -8.68 -20.94
CA THR A 145 -16.66 -8.96 -19.99
C THR A 145 -17.46 -7.69 -19.71
N VAL A 146 -18.75 -7.81 -19.40
CA VAL A 146 -19.56 -6.67 -18.92
C VAL A 146 -19.66 -6.73 -17.39
N ASP A 147 -19.49 -5.60 -16.70
CA ASP A 147 -19.64 -5.49 -15.23
C ASP A 147 -20.49 -4.26 -14.88
N ILE A 148 -21.78 -4.48 -14.60
CA ILE A 148 -22.68 -3.45 -14.07
C ILE A 148 -22.61 -3.49 -12.55
N ILE A 149 -22.12 -2.42 -11.94
CA ILE A 149 -21.74 -2.41 -10.52
C ILE A 149 -22.22 -1.13 -9.83
N ASP A 150 -22.76 -1.26 -8.62
CA ASP A 150 -22.95 -0.10 -7.73
C ASP A 150 -21.58 0.52 -7.41
N TRP A 151 -21.43 1.82 -7.65
CA TRP A 151 -20.14 2.50 -7.49
C TRP A 151 -19.52 2.30 -6.10
N ARG A 152 -20.34 2.08 -5.06
CA ARG A 152 -19.88 1.82 -3.68
C ARG A 152 -19.19 0.47 -3.55
N LEU A 153 -19.61 -0.56 -4.30
CA LEU A 153 -18.93 -1.85 -4.32
C LEU A 153 -17.57 -1.78 -4.99
N LYS A 154 -17.43 -0.93 -6.02
CA LYS A 154 -16.14 -0.68 -6.67
C LYS A 154 -15.18 0.02 -5.71
N VAL A 155 -15.65 1.03 -4.98
CA VAL A 155 -14.83 1.76 -4.00
C VAL A 155 -14.46 0.88 -2.81
N GLY A 156 -15.35 -0.03 -2.41
CA GLY A 156 -15.18 -0.88 -1.25
C GLY A 156 -15.82 -0.29 0.02
N PRO A 157 -15.94 -1.10 1.09
CA PRO A 157 -16.46 -0.63 2.37
C PRO A 157 -15.45 0.30 3.05
N ASN A 158 -15.92 1.30 3.78
CA ASN A 158 -15.09 2.01 4.75
C ASN A 158 -15.06 1.22 6.05
N ILE A 159 -13.88 1.11 6.64
CA ILE A 159 -13.66 0.41 7.90
C ILE A 159 -13.30 1.43 8.99
N LEU A 160 -14.02 1.34 10.11
CA LEU A 160 -13.79 2.14 11.31
C LEU A 160 -13.60 1.21 12.50
N ILE A 161 -12.97 1.70 13.56
CA ILE A 161 -12.90 0.96 14.83
C ILE A 161 -14.30 0.84 15.47
N CYS A 162 -14.53 -0.21 16.24
CA CYS A 162 -15.74 -0.32 17.07
C CYS A 162 -15.74 0.74 18.17
N GLU A 163 -16.91 1.25 18.53
CA GLU A 163 -17.08 2.20 19.61
C GLU A 163 -17.28 1.45 20.93
N PRO A 164 -16.88 2.02 22.10
CA PRO A 164 -17.15 1.42 23.41
C PRO A 164 -18.63 1.20 23.72
N THR A 165 -19.52 1.90 23.00
CA THR A 165 -20.98 1.77 23.08
C THR A 165 -21.53 0.60 22.28
N ASP A 166 -20.74 0.00 21.39
CA ASP A 166 -21.17 -1.17 20.63
C ASP A 166 -21.27 -2.39 21.55
N ALA A 167 -22.39 -3.13 21.47
CA ALA A 167 -22.67 -4.24 22.37
C ALA A 167 -21.59 -5.35 22.37
N ILE A 168 -20.92 -5.53 21.23
CA ILE A 168 -19.81 -6.49 21.08
C ILE A 168 -18.52 -6.03 21.75
N PHE A 169 -18.30 -4.73 21.95
CA PHE A 169 -17.02 -4.18 22.40
C PHE A 169 -16.53 -4.83 23.70
N SER A 170 -17.40 -4.88 24.72
CA SER A 170 -17.09 -5.50 26.02
C SER A 170 -17.11 -7.03 26.01
N LYS A 171 -17.67 -7.65 24.97
CA LYS A 171 -17.80 -9.11 24.82
C LYS A 171 -16.77 -9.70 23.85
N TRP A 172 -15.98 -8.87 23.17
CA TRP A 172 -15.17 -9.27 22.03
C TRP A 172 -14.22 -10.42 22.36
N ASP A 173 -13.50 -10.35 23.48
CA ASP A 173 -12.57 -11.42 23.88
C ASP A 173 -13.26 -12.77 24.07
N MET A 174 -14.46 -12.78 24.66
CA MET A 174 -15.23 -14.01 24.86
C MET A 174 -15.73 -14.58 23.52
N VAL A 175 -16.26 -13.71 22.66
CA VAL A 175 -16.77 -14.09 21.33
C VAL A 175 -15.64 -14.63 20.47
N ARG A 176 -14.53 -13.91 20.39
CA ARG A 176 -13.33 -14.28 19.64
C ARG A 176 -12.77 -15.62 20.11
N LYS A 177 -12.60 -15.80 21.42
CA LYS A 177 -12.14 -17.09 21.98
C LYS A 177 -13.08 -18.23 21.60
N ARG A 178 -14.40 -18.02 21.71
CA ARG A 178 -15.41 -19.00 21.31
C ARG A 178 -15.30 -19.37 19.82
N ILE A 179 -15.02 -18.39 18.95
CA ILE A 179 -14.79 -18.63 17.51
C ILE A 179 -13.55 -19.51 17.32
N LEU A 180 -12.42 -19.17 17.95
CA LEU A 180 -11.18 -19.93 17.86
C LEU A 180 -11.34 -21.38 18.35
N ASP A 181 -12.15 -21.60 19.38
CA ASP A 181 -12.36 -22.93 19.97
C ASP A 181 -13.35 -23.80 19.18
N SER A 182 -14.24 -23.21 18.37
CA SER A 182 -15.45 -23.90 17.89
C SER A 182 -15.64 -23.87 16.37
N VAL A 183 -15.04 -22.89 15.69
CA VAL A 183 -15.12 -22.75 14.25
C VAL A 183 -13.85 -23.36 13.67
N ASP A 184 -13.98 -24.15 12.60
CA ASP A 184 -12.80 -24.55 11.84
C ASP A 184 -12.20 -23.28 11.22
N VAL A 185 -11.01 -22.88 11.69
CA VAL A 185 -10.27 -21.68 11.24
C VAL A 185 -9.30 -21.97 10.08
N SER A 186 -9.40 -23.14 9.45
CA SER A 186 -8.57 -23.49 8.29
C SER A 186 -8.75 -22.49 7.15
N GLY A 187 -7.63 -21.90 6.73
CA GLY A 187 -7.55 -20.89 5.67
C GLY A 187 -7.84 -19.45 6.14
N PHE A 188 -8.08 -19.22 7.44
CA PHE A 188 -8.16 -17.86 7.97
C PHE A 188 -6.77 -17.20 7.94
N GLN A 189 -6.76 -15.89 7.71
CA GLN A 189 -5.57 -15.03 7.79
C GLN A 189 -5.73 -14.04 8.94
N MET A 190 -6.89 -13.40 9.06
CA MET A 190 -7.21 -12.44 10.13
C MET A 190 -8.62 -12.69 10.69
N LEU A 191 -8.79 -12.46 11.99
CA LEU A 191 -10.07 -12.34 12.69
C LEU A 191 -10.06 -11.06 13.54
N GLY A 192 -10.94 -10.11 13.22
CA GLY A 192 -11.06 -8.84 13.94
C GLY A 192 -12.50 -8.35 14.05
N CYS A 193 -12.72 -7.27 14.81
CA CYS A 193 -14.03 -6.66 15.01
C CYS A 193 -13.96 -5.16 14.69
N TYR A 194 -14.69 -4.74 13.66
CA TYR A 194 -14.66 -3.37 13.13
C TYR A 194 -16.06 -2.90 12.78
N ARG A 195 -16.25 -1.59 12.63
CA ARG A 195 -17.46 -1.06 12.01
C ARG A 195 -17.26 -0.99 10.51
N MET A 196 -18.09 -1.70 9.77
CA MET A 196 -18.04 -1.73 8.32
C MET A 196 -19.30 -1.12 7.73
N GLY A 197 -19.14 -0.41 6.63
CA GLY A 197 -20.25 0.23 5.93
C GLY A 197 -19.81 0.86 4.63
N TYR A 198 -20.78 1.20 3.80
CA TYR A 198 -20.55 1.90 2.54
C TYR A 198 -21.00 3.35 2.68
N LYS A 199 -20.56 4.23 1.77
CA LYS A 199 -21.05 5.61 1.79
C LYS A 199 -22.58 5.63 1.74
N ASP A 200 -23.18 6.46 2.58
CA ASP A 200 -24.63 6.63 2.75
C ASP A 200 -25.35 5.36 3.26
N VAL A 201 -24.60 4.40 3.82
CA VAL A 201 -25.11 3.21 4.52
C VAL A 201 -24.60 3.24 5.96
N GLU A 202 -25.42 2.78 6.90
CA GLU A 202 -25.05 2.71 8.32
C GLU A 202 -23.81 1.83 8.55
N TYR A 203 -22.90 2.30 9.40
CA TYR A 203 -21.72 1.57 9.85
C TYR A 203 -22.06 0.67 11.03
N LYS A 204 -22.12 -0.63 10.80
CA LYS A 204 -22.46 -1.62 11.83
C LYS A 204 -21.23 -2.32 12.37
N PRO A 205 -21.21 -2.70 13.66
CA PRO A 205 -20.21 -3.62 14.17
C PRO A 205 -20.25 -4.92 13.37
N THR A 206 -19.08 -5.39 12.96
CA THR A 206 -18.90 -6.51 12.05
C THR A 206 -17.70 -7.34 12.51
N ILE A 207 -17.91 -8.65 12.66
CA ILE A 207 -16.80 -9.60 12.74
C ILE A 207 -16.26 -9.77 11.32
N LEU A 208 -15.04 -9.31 11.12
CA LEU A 208 -14.33 -9.39 9.85
C LEU A 208 -13.34 -10.56 9.90
N ILE A 209 -13.45 -11.43 8.90
CA ILE A 209 -12.52 -12.53 8.67
C ILE A 209 -11.88 -12.34 7.30
N THR A 210 -10.56 -12.36 7.21
CA THR A 210 -9.89 -12.49 5.92
C THR A 210 -9.36 -13.91 5.75
N VAL A 211 -9.36 -14.39 4.51
CA VAL A 211 -9.02 -15.77 4.17
C VAL A 211 -8.05 -15.84 3.01
N ASP A 212 -7.25 -16.90 2.97
CA ASP A 212 -6.36 -17.19 1.87
C ASP A 212 -7.17 -17.39 0.57
N PRO A 213 -6.91 -16.62 -0.50
CA PRO A 213 -7.63 -16.73 -1.76
C PRO A 213 -7.46 -18.10 -2.42
N LYS A 214 -6.40 -18.84 -2.08
CA LYS A 214 -6.14 -20.21 -2.58
C LYS A 214 -6.95 -21.28 -1.85
N SER A 215 -7.62 -20.93 -0.76
CA SER A 215 -8.47 -21.85 -0.03
C SER A 215 -9.84 -21.96 -0.71
N GLU A 216 -10.15 -23.16 -1.20
CA GLU A 216 -11.41 -23.49 -1.91
C GLU A 216 -12.56 -23.88 -0.97
N ARG A 217 -12.42 -23.63 0.33
CA ARG A 217 -13.42 -24.02 1.33
C ARG A 217 -14.73 -23.23 1.17
N ASN A 218 -15.85 -23.88 1.50
CA ASN A 218 -17.14 -23.20 1.58
C ASN A 218 -17.25 -22.30 2.82
N TRP A 219 -17.01 -21.01 2.62
CA TRP A 219 -17.07 -19.98 3.67
C TRP A 219 -18.47 -19.70 4.22
N LYS A 220 -19.54 -20.14 3.56
CA LYS A 220 -20.92 -19.95 4.06
C LYS A 220 -21.15 -20.70 5.38
N LEU A 221 -20.54 -21.87 5.52
CA LEU A 221 -20.63 -22.67 6.75
C LEU A 221 -19.91 -21.96 7.90
N ALA A 222 -18.68 -21.49 7.67
CA ALA A 222 -17.93 -20.72 8.67
C ALA A 222 -18.69 -19.43 9.08
N LYS A 223 -19.26 -18.69 8.13
CA LYS A 223 -20.09 -17.51 8.41
C LYS A 223 -21.32 -17.89 9.27
N GLN A 224 -21.95 -19.02 9.00
CA GLN A 224 -23.09 -19.51 9.78
C GLN A 224 -22.68 -19.89 11.22
N ASP A 225 -21.55 -20.57 11.39
CA ASP A 225 -21.05 -20.96 12.72
C ASP A 225 -20.75 -19.73 13.59
N VAL A 226 -20.12 -18.69 13.00
CA VAL A 226 -19.89 -17.42 13.71
C VAL A 226 -21.20 -16.72 14.06
N ASN A 227 -22.19 -16.71 13.15
CA ASN A 227 -23.52 -16.16 13.44
C ASN A 227 -24.22 -16.92 14.59
N ASN A 228 -24.08 -18.24 14.65
CA ASN A 228 -24.62 -19.02 15.76
C ASN A 228 -23.98 -18.61 17.09
N ILE A 229 -22.66 -18.40 17.11
CA ILE A 229 -21.94 -17.88 18.28
C ILE A 229 -22.46 -16.48 18.64
N LEU A 230 -22.62 -15.57 17.68
CA LEU A 230 -23.19 -14.24 17.96
C LEU A 230 -24.57 -14.31 18.61
N ASN A 231 -25.42 -15.24 18.18
CA ASN A 231 -26.72 -15.47 18.80
C ASN A 231 -26.60 -16.01 20.23
N GLU A 232 -25.63 -16.89 20.53
CA GLU A 232 -25.35 -17.35 21.90
C GLU A 232 -25.01 -16.19 22.87
N PHE A 233 -24.43 -15.11 22.34
CA PHE A 233 -24.03 -13.92 23.10
C PHE A 233 -25.04 -12.76 23.06
N ASP A 234 -26.24 -12.97 22.49
CA ASP A 234 -27.26 -11.94 22.25
C ASP A 234 -26.75 -10.75 21.39
N LEU A 235 -25.93 -11.07 20.37
CA LEU A 235 -25.30 -10.11 19.47
C LEU A 235 -25.82 -10.22 18.03
N SER A 236 -27.12 -10.51 17.85
CA SER A 236 -27.74 -10.70 16.53
C SER A 236 -27.73 -9.44 15.64
N MET A 237 -27.35 -8.28 16.19
CA MET A 237 -27.19 -7.01 15.46
C MET A 237 -25.80 -6.83 14.84
N VAL A 238 -24.84 -7.69 15.20
CA VAL A 238 -23.46 -7.66 14.68
C VAL A 238 -23.42 -8.46 13.39
N ASP A 239 -22.86 -7.86 12.35
CA ASP A 239 -22.71 -8.55 11.06
C ASP A 239 -21.46 -9.43 11.04
N VAL A 240 -21.38 -10.37 10.09
CA VAL A 240 -20.18 -11.18 9.86
C VAL A 240 -19.81 -11.05 8.39
N GLU A 241 -18.57 -10.69 8.08
CA GLU A 241 -18.09 -10.66 6.70
C GLU A 241 -16.78 -11.42 6.52
N ILE A 242 -16.69 -12.14 5.40
CA ILE A 242 -15.53 -12.96 5.04
C ILE A 242 -14.99 -12.48 3.69
N TYR A 243 -13.73 -12.04 3.65
CA TYR A 243 -13.07 -11.53 2.45
C TYR A 243 -11.87 -12.38 2.07
N LYS A 244 -11.73 -12.67 0.77
CA LYS A 244 -10.43 -13.10 0.23
C LYS A 244 -9.50 -11.90 0.23
N ASP A 245 -8.27 -12.08 0.70
CA ASP A 245 -7.30 -11.00 0.73
C ASP A 245 -5.86 -11.47 0.53
N ARG A 246 -4.95 -10.53 0.26
CA ARG A 246 -3.52 -10.81 0.15
C ARG A 246 -2.96 -11.31 1.49
N SER A 247 -1.87 -12.08 1.40
CA SER A 247 -1.10 -12.51 2.57
C SER A 247 -0.79 -11.32 3.49
N ILE A 248 -1.02 -11.46 4.79
CA ILE A 248 -0.79 -10.38 5.78
C ILE A 248 0.62 -9.79 5.68
N PHE A 249 1.64 -10.64 5.53
CA PHE A 249 3.00 -10.20 5.25
C PHE A 249 3.13 -9.80 3.78
N CYS A 250 3.11 -8.49 3.54
CA CYS A 250 3.14 -7.86 2.21
C CYS A 250 4.44 -7.07 2.01
N ALA A 251 5.50 -7.73 1.56
CA ALA A 251 6.60 -7.01 0.92
C ALA A 251 6.17 -6.65 -0.51
N ARG A 252 6.57 -5.47 -1.00
CA ARG A 252 6.29 -5.08 -2.39
C ARG A 252 7.06 -6.00 -3.32
N ARG A 253 6.42 -6.45 -4.40
CA ARG A 253 7.09 -6.99 -5.59
C ARG A 253 6.79 -6.02 -6.74
N PRO A 254 7.74 -5.71 -7.65
CA PRO A 254 7.43 -4.95 -8.83
C PRO A 254 6.53 -5.82 -9.69
N SER A 255 5.29 -5.39 -9.89
CA SER A 255 4.46 -5.95 -10.95
C SER A 255 4.77 -5.22 -12.24
N ILE A 256 4.64 -5.92 -13.37
CA ILE A 256 4.69 -5.35 -14.73
C ILE A 256 3.66 -4.22 -14.90
N GLN A 257 2.66 -4.14 -14.01
CA GLN A 257 1.55 -3.18 -14.04
C GLN A 257 1.68 -2.00 -13.05
N SER A 258 2.62 -2.01 -12.10
CA SER A 258 2.69 -1.03 -10.99
C SER A 258 3.41 0.29 -11.35
N GLU A 259 3.60 0.59 -12.63
CA GLU A 259 4.44 1.70 -13.10
C GLU A 259 3.88 3.11 -12.79
N ILE A 260 2.62 3.23 -12.31
CA ILE A 260 1.88 4.50 -12.46
C ILE A 260 1.85 5.38 -11.18
N ASN A 261 2.13 4.87 -9.98
CA ASN A 261 1.80 5.62 -8.74
C ASN A 261 2.92 5.97 -7.76
N SER A 262 4.21 5.68 -8.01
CA SER A 262 5.25 6.18 -7.10
C SER A 262 5.39 7.71 -7.23
N ARG A 263 4.82 8.43 -6.27
CA ARG A 263 4.93 9.88 -6.15
C ARG A 263 6.26 10.22 -5.48
N TYR A 264 6.98 11.14 -6.14
CA TYR A 264 8.09 11.98 -5.68
C TYR A 264 8.89 11.49 -4.47
N LEU A 265 10.08 10.94 -4.75
CA LEU A 265 11.13 10.94 -3.74
C LEU A 265 11.50 12.39 -3.43
N VAL A 266 11.60 12.75 -2.15
CA VAL A 266 12.27 13.99 -1.73
C VAL A 266 13.77 13.79 -1.96
N HIS A 267 14.23 14.05 -3.18
CA HIS A 267 15.65 14.09 -3.49
C HIS A 267 16.27 15.30 -2.79
N THR A 268 17.07 15.08 -1.74
CA THR A 268 18.01 16.09 -1.28
C THR A 268 19.19 16.12 -2.24
N ARG A 269 19.74 17.32 -2.51
CA ARG A 269 20.88 17.56 -3.42
C ARG A 269 22.17 16.76 -3.11
N GLU A 270 22.22 16.02 -2.01
CA GLU A 270 23.36 15.20 -1.59
C GLU A 270 23.21 13.71 -1.96
N GLY A 271 22.11 13.33 -2.61
CA GLY A 271 21.71 11.94 -2.80
C GLY A 271 21.32 11.28 -1.47
N PRO A 272 20.69 10.09 -1.47
CA PRO A 272 20.35 9.38 -0.25
C PRO A 272 21.59 8.68 0.34
N ARG A 273 22.63 9.46 0.68
CA ARG A 273 23.71 8.98 1.56
C ARG A 273 23.17 8.65 2.95
N VAL A 274 22.14 9.39 3.37
CA VAL A 274 21.36 9.19 4.59
C VAL A 274 20.23 8.20 4.31
N ALA A 275 20.25 7.03 4.94
CA ALA A 275 19.03 6.24 5.10
C ALA A 275 18.17 6.93 6.17
N THR A 276 16.87 7.08 5.94
CA THR A 276 15.95 7.71 6.89
C THR A 276 14.61 6.97 6.85
N ILE A 277 13.78 7.25 7.85
CA ILE A 277 12.40 6.75 7.97
C ILE A 277 11.68 6.90 6.62
N GLY A 278 11.08 5.82 6.13
CA GLY A 278 10.30 5.83 4.88
C GLY A 278 11.08 5.44 3.62
N HIS A 279 12.40 5.31 3.67
CA HIS A 279 13.14 4.81 2.50
C HIS A 279 12.82 3.34 2.22
N SER A 280 12.89 2.91 0.96
CA SER A 280 12.78 1.50 0.62
C SER A 280 13.98 0.72 1.17
N VAL A 281 13.73 -0.48 1.71
CA VAL A 281 14.79 -1.38 2.17
C VAL A 281 14.45 -2.81 1.82
N GLY A 282 15.44 -3.58 1.40
CA GLY A 282 15.26 -4.93 0.89
C GLY A 282 16.59 -5.69 0.81
N ALA A 283 16.50 -6.97 0.49
CA ALA A 283 17.68 -7.76 0.15
C ALA A 283 18.47 -7.11 -0.99
N ARG A 284 19.78 -7.30 -0.99
CA ARG A 284 20.67 -6.81 -2.04
C ARG A 284 20.20 -7.27 -3.42
N ASP A 285 20.19 -6.33 -4.36
CA ASP A 285 19.82 -6.55 -5.76
C ASP A 285 18.41 -7.18 -5.90
N SER A 286 17.57 -7.08 -4.86
CA SER A 286 16.21 -7.57 -4.84
C SER A 286 15.24 -6.48 -5.28
N ASP A 287 14.25 -6.96 -6.01
CA ASP A 287 13.07 -6.21 -6.39
C ASP A 287 12.02 -6.19 -5.27
N THR A 288 12.15 -7.07 -4.27
CA THR A 288 11.27 -7.11 -3.10
C THR A 288 11.74 -6.15 -2.03
N TYR A 289 10.82 -5.34 -1.48
CA TYR A 289 11.18 -4.36 -0.45
C TYR A 289 10.05 -4.05 0.54
N GLY A 290 10.46 -3.48 1.66
CA GLY A 290 9.62 -2.81 2.64
C GLY A 290 10.14 -1.40 2.93
N THR A 291 9.79 -0.92 4.11
CA THR A 291 10.13 0.41 4.62
C THR A 291 11.25 0.32 5.66
N PHE A 292 12.20 1.23 5.55
CA PHE A 292 13.18 1.51 6.60
C PHE A 292 12.46 2.28 7.71
N GLY A 293 12.21 1.60 8.83
CA GLY A 293 11.42 2.14 9.94
C GLY A 293 12.12 3.27 10.68
N GLY A 294 13.46 3.22 10.74
CA GLY A 294 14.28 4.24 11.37
C GLY A 294 15.56 3.66 11.96
N TRP A 295 16.32 4.52 12.60
CA TRP A 295 17.56 4.18 13.28
C TRP A 295 17.34 3.94 14.77
N LEU A 296 17.93 2.86 15.28
CA LEU A 296 18.09 2.59 16.70
C LEU A 296 19.55 2.78 17.09
N ASN A 297 19.77 3.20 18.32
CA ASN A 297 21.07 3.14 18.98
C ASN A 297 21.04 1.98 19.96
N ILE A 298 22.04 1.11 19.88
CA ILE A 298 22.14 -0.09 20.69
C ILE A 298 23.43 -0.05 21.49
N ARG A 299 23.34 -0.38 22.77
CA ARG A 299 24.48 -0.55 23.66
C ARG A 299 24.57 -2.00 24.09
N GLN A 300 25.68 -2.66 23.78
CA GLN A 300 25.85 -4.10 24.05
C GLN A 300 26.03 -4.38 25.55
N LYS A 301 26.79 -3.53 26.24
CA LYS A 301 27.10 -3.60 27.67
C LYS A 301 27.10 -2.19 28.28
N PRO A 302 26.91 -2.03 29.59
CA PRO A 302 26.88 -0.71 30.24
C PRO A 302 28.04 0.24 29.85
N ASP A 303 29.24 -0.32 29.66
CA ASP A 303 30.47 0.44 29.34
C ASP A 303 30.84 0.44 27.84
N SER A 304 30.00 -0.13 26.96
CA SER A 304 30.26 -0.15 25.51
C SER A 304 29.77 1.12 24.81
N GLU A 305 30.37 1.43 23.66
CA GLU A 305 29.89 2.51 22.80
C GLU A 305 28.51 2.19 22.22
N TRP A 306 27.75 3.24 21.96
CA TRP A 306 26.48 3.14 21.24
C TRP A 306 26.73 2.94 19.75
N GLU A 307 26.18 1.87 19.19
CA GLU A 307 26.25 1.58 17.77
C GLU A 307 24.89 1.80 17.09
N PRO A 308 24.84 2.48 15.93
CA PRO A 308 23.60 2.71 15.19
C PRO A 308 23.24 1.50 14.31
N PHE A 309 21.96 1.12 14.35
CA PHE A 309 21.38 0.06 13.52
C PHE A 309 20.11 0.54 12.82
N GLY A 310 19.90 0.10 11.58
CA GLY A 310 18.63 0.29 10.89
C GLY A 310 17.60 -0.74 11.32
N LEU A 311 16.32 -0.37 11.34
CA LEU A 311 15.20 -1.26 11.68
C LEU A 311 14.25 -1.42 10.48
N THR A 312 13.82 -2.66 10.22
CA THR A 312 12.74 -2.98 9.27
C THR A 312 12.11 -4.34 9.60
N CYS A 313 11.11 -4.75 8.82
CA CYS A 313 10.50 -6.08 8.92
C CYS A 313 11.40 -7.18 8.35
N ARG A 314 11.43 -8.34 9.00
CA ARG A 314 12.24 -9.49 8.55
C ARG A 314 11.78 -9.99 7.18
N HIS A 315 10.47 -10.12 6.95
CA HIS A 315 9.95 -10.61 5.67
C HIS A 315 10.23 -9.69 4.46
N CYS A 316 10.69 -8.46 4.69
CA CYS A 316 11.12 -7.55 3.62
C CYS A 316 12.54 -7.87 3.12
N ILE A 317 13.32 -8.59 3.93
CA ILE A 317 14.72 -8.92 3.64
C ILE A 317 14.86 -10.39 3.24
N PHE A 318 14.14 -11.30 3.88
CA PHE A 318 14.23 -12.73 3.59
C PHE A 318 13.06 -13.16 2.70
N ASP A 319 13.36 -13.69 1.52
CA ASP A 319 12.32 -14.21 0.61
C ASP A 319 11.69 -15.49 1.17
N LYS A 320 10.36 -15.58 1.10
CA LYS A 320 9.57 -16.73 1.54
C LYS A 320 9.96 -18.02 0.78
N HIS A 321 10.48 -17.91 -0.44
CA HIS A 321 10.94 -19.08 -1.21
C HIS A 321 12.25 -19.71 -0.73
N ARG A 322 12.94 -19.11 0.25
CA ARG A 322 14.20 -19.66 0.81
C ARG A 322 14.03 -20.32 2.18
N GLN A 323 12.79 -20.53 2.65
CA GLN A 323 12.52 -21.26 3.90
C GLN A 323 12.92 -22.75 3.86
N ASP A 324 13.19 -23.32 2.69
CA ASP A 324 13.62 -24.73 2.56
C ASP A 324 15.13 -24.97 2.79
N ALA A 325 15.90 -23.94 3.11
CA ALA A 325 17.34 -24.09 3.24
C ALA A 325 17.80 -23.63 4.64
N LEU A 326 17.98 -24.61 5.53
CA LEU A 326 18.92 -24.55 6.67
C LEU A 326 20.36 -24.37 6.18
N ILE A 327 20.61 -23.35 5.36
CA ILE A 327 21.95 -23.00 4.90
C ILE A 327 22.39 -21.84 5.78
N SER A 328 23.18 -22.18 6.81
CA SER A 328 24.27 -21.38 7.38
C SER A 328 24.45 -20.02 6.68
N GLU A 329 23.69 -19.00 7.07
CA GLU A 329 23.64 -17.76 6.30
C GLU A 329 24.87 -16.91 6.62
N SER A 330 25.74 -16.74 5.62
CA SER A 330 26.50 -15.49 5.48
C SER A 330 25.56 -14.31 5.70
N ALA A 331 26.00 -13.29 6.42
CA ALA A 331 25.18 -12.11 6.75
C ALA A 331 24.44 -11.60 5.49
N GLN A 332 23.10 -11.64 5.52
CA GLN A 332 22.26 -11.28 4.38
C GLN A 332 22.47 -9.80 4.07
N GLU A 333 22.97 -9.51 2.87
CA GLU A 333 23.29 -8.15 2.47
C GLU A 333 22.02 -7.39 2.06
N VAL A 334 22.00 -6.09 2.34
CA VAL A 334 20.82 -5.24 2.18
C VAL A 334 21.13 -3.94 1.44
N ASP A 335 20.13 -3.48 0.68
CA ASP A 335 20.15 -2.21 -0.02
C ASP A 335 19.12 -1.25 0.60
N CYS A 336 19.47 0.03 0.67
CA CYS A 336 18.58 1.11 1.10
C CYS A 336 19.06 2.43 0.47
N PRO A 337 18.23 3.17 -0.28
CA PRO A 337 17.05 2.68 -0.99
C PRO A 337 17.36 1.40 -1.77
N THR A 338 16.36 0.56 -2.03
CA THR A 338 16.55 -0.66 -2.83
C THR A 338 17.01 -0.38 -4.25
N TYR A 339 17.77 -1.32 -4.82
CA TYR A 339 18.22 -1.28 -6.20
C TYR A 339 17.09 -0.95 -7.19
N GLY A 340 15.97 -1.67 -7.10
CA GLY A 340 14.80 -1.46 -7.96
C GLY A 340 14.23 -0.06 -7.86
N LYS A 341 14.20 0.54 -6.65
CA LYS A 341 13.68 1.89 -6.44
C LYS A 341 14.59 2.97 -7.02
N VAL A 342 15.90 2.79 -6.91
CA VAL A 342 16.89 3.71 -7.52
C VAL A 342 16.73 3.70 -9.03
N LYS A 343 16.61 2.50 -9.64
CA LYS A 343 16.39 2.35 -11.07
C LYS A 343 15.06 2.96 -11.53
N GLU A 344 13.97 2.69 -10.82
CA GLU A 344 12.65 3.29 -11.08
C GLU A 344 12.73 4.84 -11.08
N CYS A 345 13.49 5.43 -10.15
CA CYS A 345 13.67 6.88 -10.11
C CYS A 345 14.43 7.41 -11.33
N ILE A 346 15.50 6.73 -11.74
CA ILE A 346 16.27 7.10 -12.94
C ILE A 346 15.37 7.06 -14.19
N ASP A 347 14.60 5.99 -14.35
CA ASP A 347 13.73 5.78 -15.52
C ASP A 347 12.66 6.88 -15.59
N LYS A 348 11.96 7.16 -14.47
CA LYS A 348 10.95 8.23 -14.38
C LYS A 348 11.51 9.63 -14.63
N LEU A 349 12.69 9.91 -14.08
CA LEU A 349 13.33 11.20 -14.26
C LEU A 349 13.77 11.40 -15.72
N THR A 350 14.29 10.34 -16.34
CA THR A 350 14.63 10.30 -17.77
C THR A 350 13.41 10.59 -18.63
N GLU A 351 12.28 9.92 -18.35
CA GLU A 351 11.02 10.14 -19.05
C GLU A 351 10.51 11.57 -18.87
N THR A 352 10.55 12.10 -17.64
CA THR A 352 10.13 13.48 -17.32
C THR A 352 10.95 14.51 -18.09
N VAL A 353 12.28 14.38 -18.11
CA VAL A 353 13.17 15.25 -18.89
C VAL A 353 12.83 15.17 -20.38
N SER A 354 12.60 13.96 -20.90
CA SER A 354 12.24 13.73 -22.30
C SER A 354 10.88 14.35 -22.65
N TYR A 355 9.89 14.21 -21.77
CA TYR A 355 8.57 14.81 -21.89
C TYR A 355 8.65 16.33 -21.91
N LEU A 356 9.31 16.94 -20.92
CA LEU A 356 9.46 18.40 -20.83
C LEU A 356 10.18 19.00 -22.04
N LYS A 357 11.20 18.31 -22.58
CA LYS A 357 11.92 18.76 -23.79
C LYS A 357 11.08 18.67 -25.07
N ARG A 358 10.23 17.66 -25.20
CA ARG A 358 9.38 17.44 -26.38
C ARG A 358 8.05 18.20 -26.29
N GLY A 359 7.63 18.56 -25.09
CA GLY A 359 6.37 19.21 -24.80
C GLY A 359 6.35 20.69 -25.16
N GLU A 360 5.14 21.20 -25.38
CA GLU A 360 4.88 22.63 -25.46
C GLU A 360 4.73 23.23 -24.05
N PRO A 361 5.09 24.51 -23.83
CA PRO A 361 5.61 25.46 -24.82
C PRO A 361 7.13 25.36 -25.02
N TYR A 362 7.84 24.49 -24.30
CA TYR A 362 9.31 24.46 -24.30
C TYR A 362 9.88 24.21 -25.72
N ARG A 363 9.34 23.21 -26.44
CA ARG A 363 9.78 22.88 -27.80
C ARG A 363 9.70 24.08 -28.75
N THR A 364 8.55 24.75 -28.81
CA THR A 364 8.37 25.93 -29.68
C THR A 364 9.26 27.10 -29.25
N LEU A 365 9.39 27.34 -27.94
CA LEU A 365 10.26 28.40 -27.43
C LEU A 365 11.73 28.15 -27.76
N GLU A 366 12.19 26.90 -27.67
CA GLU A 366 13.55 26.52 -28.04
C GLU A 366 13.81 26.70 -29.54
N GLN A 367 12.85 26.31 -30.40
CA GLN A 367 12.95 26.53 -31.85
C GLN A 367 13.02 28.02 -32.19
N LEU A 368 12.11 28.82 -31.64
CA LEU A 368 12.08 30.27 -31.85
C LEU A 368 13.36 30.97 -31.36
N ARG A 369 13.98 30.47 -30.27
CA ARG A 369 15.27 30.96 -29.75
C ARG A 369 16.44 30.64 -30.70
N VAL A 370 16.38 29.50 -31.38
CA VAL A 370 17.39 29.12 -32.38
C VAL A 370 17.24 29.97 -33.64
N ASP A 371 16.00 30.27 -34.02
CA ASP A 371 15.68 31.02 -35.23
C ASP A 371 15.76 32.56 -35.06
N GLY A 372 15.79 33.09 -33.83
CA GLY A 372 15.86 34.52 -33.54
C GLY A 372 15.83 34.87 -32.05
N ASP A 373 15.77 36.17 -31.72
CA ASP A 373 15.67 36.61 -30.32
C ASP A 373 14.23 36.55 -29.81
N LEU A 374 14.03 35.94 -28.64
CA LEU A 374 12.70 35.80 -28.04
C LEU A 374 12.22 37.15 -27.44
N PRO A 375 10.92 37.47 -27.52
CA PRO A 375 10.30 38.53 -26.73
C PRO A 375 10.55 38.34 -25.21
N ASP A 376 10.63 39.42 -24.43
CA ASP A 376 11.05 39.38 -23.02
C ASP A 376 10.15 38.50 -22.11
N ASP A 377 8.84 38.49 -22.37
CA ASP A 377 7.86 37.64 -21.70
C ASP A 377 8.11 36.14 -21.99
N ARG A 378 8.44 35.82 -23.24
CA ARG A 378 8.78 34.45 -23.67
C ARG A 378 10.17 34.02 -23.21
N LYS A 379 11.13 34.95 -23.10
CA LYS A 379 12.45 34.71 -22.51
C LYS A 379 12.34 34.26 -21.06
N ALA A 380 11.50 34.93 -20.26
CA ALA A 380 11.31 34.58 -18.86
C ALA A 380 10.70 33.18 -18.70
N LEU A 381 9.65 32.87 -19.47
CA LEU A 381 9.02 31.54 -19.47
C LEU A 381 10.01 30.44 -19.92
N TRP A 382 10.76 30.68 -21.00
CA TRP A 382 11.78 29.76 -21.48
C TRP A 382 12.87 29.51 -20.42
N ARG A 383 13.38 30.57 -19.76
CA ARG A 383 14.38 30.42 -18.69
C ARG A 383 13.86 29.56 -17.55
N ASN A 384 12.64 29.82 -17.07
CA ASN A 384 12.05 29.02 -15.99
C ASN A 384 11.92 27.53 -16.36
N LEU A 385 11.49 27.23 -17.59
CA LEU A 385 11.39 25.85 -18.07
C LEU A 385 12.76 25.21 -18.29
N ARG A 386 13.75 25.96 -18.80
CA ARG A 386 15.12 25.49 -18.97
C ARG A 386 15.80 25.22 -17.63
N ASP A 387 15.60 26.08 -16.65
CA ASP A 387 16.12 25.91 -15.29
C ASP A 387 15.48 24.69 -14.62
N LEU A 388 14.18 24.47 -14.83
CA LEU A 388 13.49 23.27 -14.37
C LEU A 388 14.09 22.00 -15.02
N ILE A 389 14.19 21.96 -16.35
CA ILE A 389 14.78 20.82 -17.09
C ILE A 389 16.21 20.58 -16.63
N LYS A 390 17.02 21.63 -16.52
CA LYS A 390 18.41 21.53 -16.05
C LYS A 390 18.48 20.95 -14.64
N SER A 391 17.60 21.36 -13.73
CA SER A 391 17.54 20.77 -12.39
C SER A 391 17.32 19.26 -12.45
N HIS A 392 16.40 18.78 -13.29
CA HIS A 392 16.15 17.34 -13.45
C HIS A 392 17.33 16.62 -14.15
N GLU A 393 18.02 17.26 -15.10
CA GLU A 393 19.23 16.73 -15.73
C GLU A 393 20.39 16.59 -14.73
N ASP A 394 20.56 17.59 -13.86
CA ASP A 394 21.56 17.58 -12.79
C ASP A 394 21.24 16.46 -11.78
N ASP A 395 19.98 16.34 -11.35
CA ASP A 395 19.51 15.26 -10.46
C ASP A 395 19.73 13.87 -11.08
N LEU A 396 19.46 13.71 -12.38
CA LEU A 396 19.68 12.47 -13.13
C LEU A 396 21.17 12.10 -13.18
N THR A 397 22.04 13.08 -13.39
CA THR A 397 23.50 12.88 -13.36
C THR A 397 23.96 12.40 -11.97
N HIS A 398 23.42 13.01 -10.91
CA HIS A 398 23.67 12.58 -9.53
C HIS A 398 23.18 11.16 -9.25
N LEU A 399 21.97 10.80 -9.69
CA LEU A 399 21.40 9.47 -9.50
C LEU A 399 22.16 8.38 -10.28
N HIS A 400 22.59 8.66 -11.52
CA HIS A 400 23.45 7.74 -12.26
C HIS A 400 24.78 7.51 -11.55
N SER A 401 25.44 8.58 -11.08
CA SER A 401 26.68 8.44 -10.31
C SER A 401 26.45 7.61 -9.04
N TYR A 402 25.36 7.87 -8.30
CA TYR A 402 24.98 7.12 -7.11
C TYR A 402 24.76 5.62 -7.41
N TYR A 403 24.09 5.33 -8.52
CA TYR A 403 23.80 3.98 -9.01
C TYR A 403 25.09 3.25 -9.44
N ASP A 404 25.94 3.89 -10.25
CA ASP A 404 27.18 3.31 -10.78
C ASP A 404 28.19 3.03 -9.66
N LEU A 405 28.28 3.93 -8.67
CA LEU A 405 29.09 3.75 -7.48
C LEU A 405 28.49 2.77 -6.47
N LYS A 406 27.28 2.25 -6.73
CA LYS A 406 26.55 1.32 -5.85
C LYS A 406 26.39 1.85 -4.43
N THR A 407 26.18 3.17 -4.30
CA THR A 407 26.08 3.83 -2.99
C THR A 407 24.82 3.42 -2.23
N TYR A 408 23.83 2.81 -2.91
CA TYR A 408 22.64 2.21 -2.30
C TYR A 408 22.89 0.96 -1.46
N ARG A 409 24.06 0.32 -1.61
CA ARG A 409 24.47 -0.80 -0.74
C ARG A 409 24.57 -0.30 0.69
N PHE A 410 23.70 -0.79 1.56
CA PHE A 410 23.55 -0.26 2.90
C PHE A 410 24.45 -0.99 3.89
N GLY A 411 24.38 -2.32 3.91
CA GLY A 411 25.09 -3.12 4.89
C GLY A 411 24.60 -4.57 4.90
N GLU A 412 24.49 -5.13 6.10
CA GLU A 412 24.10 -6.53 6.32
C GLU A 412 23.11 -6.67 7.48
N VAL A 413 22.33 -7.75 7.48
CA VAL A 413 21.49 -8.12 8.63
C VAL A 413 22.40 -8.58 9.77
N TRP A 414 22.30 -7.91 10.91
CA TRP A 414 23.05 -8.24 12.12
C TRP A 414 22.30 -9.21 13.02
N ALA A 415 21.01 -8.96 13.21
CA ALA A 415 20.11 -9.81 13.99
C ALA A 415 18.69 -9.69 13.46
N HIS A 416 17.85 -10.68 13.74
CA HIS A 416 16.44 -10.66 13.36
C HIS A 416 15.63 -11.60 14.27
N SER A 417 14.32 -11.43 14.22
CA SER A 417 13.33 -12.35 14.81
C SER A 417 12.21 -12.62 13.81
N GLY A 418 11.34 -13.60 14.10
CA GLY A 418 10.20 -13.88 13.23
C GLY A 418 9.26 -14.97 13.74
N ASP A 419 9.75 -15.88 14.58
CA ASP A 419 9.00 -17.06 15.04
C ASP A 419 8.60 -16.99 16.52
N GLY A 420 8.21 -15.80 16.99
CA GLY A 420 7.67 -15.62 18.34
C GLY A 420 6.54 -16.63 18.65
N THR A 421 6.52 -17.14 19.87
CA THR A 421 5.52 -18.15 20.29
C THR A 421 4.17 -17.54 20.65
N THR A 422 4.16 -16.27 21.09
CA THR A 422 2.96 -15.57 21.57
C THR A 422 2.55 -14.39 20.69
N ARG A 423 3.47 -13.81 19.92
CA ARG A 423 3.25 -12.68 19.01
C ARG A 423 4.13 -12.78 17.78
N ILE A 424 3.73 -12.06 16.73
CA ILE A 424 4.52 -11.88 15.52
C ILE A 424 5.65 -10.89 15.81
N MET A 425 6.88 -11.40 15.82
CA MET A 425 8.11 -10.62 16.03
C MET A 425 8.88 -10.46 14.72
N ASP A 426 8.24 -9.92 13.70
CA ASP A 426 8.80 -9.79 12.36
C ASP A 426 9.71 -8.56 12.24
N TRP A 427 10.92 -8.62 12.81
CA TRP A 427 11.88 -7.52 12.76
C TRP A 427 13.29 -7.96 12.37
N ALA A 428 14.04 -7.05 11.75
CA ALA A 428 15.45 -7.21 11.42
C ALA A 428 16.24 -5.94 11.73
N LEU A 429 17.40 -6.12 12.37
CA LEU A 429 18.39 -5.08 12.65
C LEU A 429 19.49 -5.12 11.59
N LEU A 430 19.76 -3.96 11.01
CA LEU A 430 20.67 -3.79 9.89
C LEU A 430 21.91 -3.04 10.35
N LYS A 431 23.09 -3.65 10.18
CA LYS A 431 24.37 -2.98 10.44
C LYS A 431 24.84 -2.29 9.17
N PRO A 432 24.93 -0.94 9.15
CA PRO A 432 25.39 -0.23 7.97
C PRO A 432 26.88 -0.45 7.73
N HIS A 433 27.30 -0.37 6.47
CA HIS A 433 28.72 -0.20 6.14
C HIS A 433 29.23 1.13 6.72
N PRO A 434 30.52 1.23 7.09
CA PRO A 434 31.10 2.47 7.61
C PRO A 434 30.92 3.69 6.70
N THR A 435 30.81 3.47 5.40
CA THR A 435 30.59 4.52 4.38
C THR A 435 29.14 5.03 4.30
N ARG A 436 28.21 4.40 5.01
CA ARG A 436 26.76 4.72 5.04
C ARG A 436 26.30 5.36 6.35
N ALA A 437 27.21 5.57 7.30
CA ALA A 437 26.92 5.98 8.68
C ALA A 437 26.52 7.48 8.82
N CYS A 438 25.42 7.87 8.18
CA CYS A 438 24.78 9.16 8.42
C CYS A 438 23.33 8.92 8.87
N PRO A 439 23.11 8.43 10.10
CA PRO A 439 21.78 8.17 10.64
C PRO A 439 20.98 9.47 10.84
N SER A 440 19.68 9.41 10.54
CA SER A 440 18.72 10.49 10.78
C SER A 440 17.34 9.91 10.99
N ASN A 441 16.67 10.37 12.05
CA ASN A 441 15.29 10.06 12.36
C ASN A 441 14.39 11.31 12.30
N LYS A 442 14.83 12.34 11.58
CA LYS A 442 14.10 13.60 11.44
C LYS A 442 12.80 13.40 10.67
N PHE A 443 11.71 13.94 11.19
CA PHE A 443 10.39 13.88 10.57
C PHE A 443 10.16 14.90 9.44
N GLY A 444 11.23 15.50 8.90
CA GLY A 444 11.14 16.54 7.86
C GLY A 444 10.39 16.12 6.59
N GLN A 445 10.18 14.81 6.38
CA GLN A 445 9.42 14.28 5.25
C GLN A 445 7.91 14.16 5.51
N PHE A 446 7.45 14.23 6.77
CA PHE A 446 6.02 14.15 7.13
C PHE A 446 5.23 15.40 6.69
N THR A 447 5.92 16.47 6.26
CA THR A 447 5.31 17.68 5.72
C THR A 447 5.03 17.52 4.22
N GLU A 448 3.96 16.81 3.85
CA GLU A 448 3.48 16.84 2.46
C GLU A 448 2.74 18.16 2.15
N ARG A 449 2.92 18.68 0.93
CA ARG A 449 2.35 19.97 0.46
C ARG A 449 0.82 20.07 0.55
N TYR A 450 0.10 18.95 0.54
CA TYR A 450 -1.37 18.93 0.41
C TYR A 450 -2.11 18.57 1.71
N LEU A 451 -1.45 17.89 2.65
CA LEU A 451 -1.92 17.67 4.02
C LEU A 451 -0.70 17.65 4.95
N PRO A 452 -0.27 18.80 5.48
CA PRO A 452 0.88 18.80 6.36
C PRO A 452 0.54 18.03 7.64
N MET A 453 1.21 16.89 7.84
CA MET A 453 1.22 16.20 9.12
C MET A 453 2.27 16.85 9.99
N PHE A 454 1.81 17.55 11.02
CA PHE A 454 2.70 18.14 12.01
C PHE A 454 2.85 17.16 13.17
N LEU A 455 3.95 16.40 13.15
CA LEU A 455 4.51 15.88 14.39
C LEU A 455 5.10 17.07 15.15
N LYS A 456 4.78 17.17 16.44
CA LYS A 456 5.27 18.28 17.26
C LYS A 456 6.78 18.18 17.52
N ALA A 457 7.32 16.97 17.53
CA ALA A 457 8.74 16.73 17.68
C ALA A 457 9.46 16.76 16.34
N GLU A 458 10.76 17.09 16.39
CA GLU A 458 11.63 17.03 15.21
C GLU A 458 12.14 15.61 14.93
N ASN A 459 12.27 14.79 15.98
CA ASN A 459 12.76 13.41 15.94
C ASN A 459 11.83 12.48 16.73
N GLY A 460 11.90 11.18 16.42
CA GLY A 460 11.22 10.15 17.21
C GLY A 460 11.95 9.83 18.51
N TYR A 461 11.25 9.17 19.43
CA TYR A 461 11.83 8.62 20.66
C TYR A 461 11.02 7.41 21.13
N ILE A 462 11.64 6.55 21.95
CA ILE A 462 10.98 5.39 22.57
C ILE A 462 10.72 5.72 24.04
N GLU A 463 9.47 5.56 24.46
CA GLU A 463 9.04 5.68 25.85
C GLU A 463 8.45 4.33 26.28
N GLN A 464 9.09 3.71 27.27
CA GLN A 464 8.70 2.38 27.74
C GLN A 464 7.38 2.42 28.51
N GLY A 465 6.47 1.48 28.22
CA GLY A 465 5.19 1.36 28.92
C GLY A 465 4.19 2.47 28.59
N LEU A 466 4.34 3.12 27.43
CA LEU A 466 3.42 4.15 26.97
C LEU A 466 2.01 3.56 26.79
N PRO A 467 0.99 4.01 27.55
CA PRO A 467 -0.37 3.53 27.35
C PRO A 467 -0.95 4.08 26.04
N LEU A 468 -1.76 3.26 25.37
CA LEU A 468 -2.51 3.65 24.17
C LEU A 468 -4.00 3.65 24.45
N ASP A 469 -4.64 4.79 24.19
CA ASP A 469 -6.07 4.94 24.35
C ASP A 469 -6.80 4.51 23.07
N HIS A 470 -7.91 3.82 23.25
CA HIS A 470 -8.79 3.48 22.13
C HIS A 470 -9.19 4.72 21.32
N GLY A 471 -9.02 4.67 20.00
CA GLY A 471 -9.29 5.77 19.09
C GLY A 471 -8.19 6.84 19.00
N GLN A 472 -7.09 6.70 19.75
CA GLN A 472 -5.95 7.59 19.68
C GLN A 472 -5.41 7.69 18.25
N PRO A 473 -5.18 8.91 17.73
CA PRO A 473 -4.59 9.10 16.42
C PRO A 473 -3.09 8.75 16.45
N LEU A 474 -2.68 7.89 15.53
CA LEU A 474 -1.29 7.51 15.30
C LEU A 474 -0.87 7.92 13.88
N HIS A 475 0.39 8.31 13.72
CA HIS A 475 1.00 8.74 12.48
C HIS A 475 1.98 7.68 12.00
N THR A 476 2.04 7.44 10.70
CA THR A 476 2.99 6.51 10.10
C THR A 476 3.59 7.13 8.86
N TYR A 477 4.80 6.70 8.49
CA TYR A 477 5.43 7.08 7.23
C TYR A 477 6.01 5.85 6.55
N GLY A 478 5.30 5.37 5.54
CA GLY A 478 5.68 4.22 4.72
C GLY A 478 6.37 4.64 3.43
N CYS A 479 7.12 3.73 2.82
CA CYS A 479 7.78 3.95 1.54
C CYS A 479 6.80 4.17 0.38
N GLU A 480 5.60 3.59 0.46
CA GLU A 480 4.61 3.64 -0.62
C GLU A 480 3.42 4.53 -0.29
N SER A 481 2.95 4.46 0.95
CA SER A 481 1.85 5.32 1.39
C SER A 481 2.27 6.70 1.90
N ASN A 482 3.58 6.97 1.96
CA ASN A 482 4.15 8.15 2.61
C ASN A 482 3.53 8.34 4.00
N ALA A 483 3.22 9.59 4.35
CA ALA A 483 2.65 9.95 5.62
C ALA A 483 1.14 9.62 5.66
N ALA A 484 0.68 8.98 6.75
CA ALA A 484 -0.73 8.69 6.97
C ALA A 484 -1.13 8.78 8.44
N ILE A 485 -2.43 9.01 8.69
CA ILE A 485 -3.03 9.01 10.03
C ILE A 485 -3.97 7.82 10.21
N CYS A 486 -3.76 7.08 11.29
CA CYS A 486 -4.54 5.92 11.67
C CYS A 486 -5.22 6.14 13.03
N ARG A 487 -6.22 5.34 13.36
CA ARG A 487 -6.84 5.29 14.70
C ARG A 487 -6.60 3.93 15.35
N TYR A 488 -6.09 3.95 16.57
CA TYR A 488 -5.80 2.75 17.34
C TYR A 488 -7.05 2.02 17.82
N SER A 489 -7.08 0.69 17.69
CA SER A 489 -8.09 -0.18 18.26
C SER A 489 -7.52 -0.91 19.47
N ILE A 490 -8.22 -0.87 20.61
CA ILE A 490 -7.86 -1.67 21.78
C ILE A 490 -8.37 -3.11 21.66
N LEU A 491 -9.31 -3.36 20.74
CA LEU A 491 -9.82 -4.70 20.49
C LEU A 491 -8.74 -5.49 19.75
N PRO A 492 -8.23 -6.59 20.33
CA PRO A 492 -7.18 -7.38 19.72
C PRO A 492 -7.64 -7.99 18.41
N THR A 493 -6.71 -8.08 17.47
CA THR A 493 -6.92 -8.67 16.14
C THR A 493 -6.13 -9.95 16.05
N THR A 494 -6.79 -11.08 15.85
CA THR A 494 -6.12 -12.37 15.78
C THR A 494 -5.58 -12.60 14.38
N ILE A 495 -4.29 -12.90 14.28
CA ILE A 495 -3.57 -13.18 13.05
C ILE A 495 -3.21 -14.66 13.01
N PHE A 496 -3.49 -15.28 11.87
CA PHE A 496 -3.20 -16.69 11.63
C PHE A 496 -1.97 -16.82 10.75
N THR A 497 -0.97 -17.53 11.25
CA THR A 497 0.27 -17.80 10.54
C THR A 497 0.54 -19.30 10.52
N VAL A 498 1.45 -19.73 9.64
CA VAL A 498 1.94 -21.10 9.58
C VAL A 498 3.42 -21.03 9.86
N ALA A 499 3.85 -21.70 10.94
CA ALA A 499 5.26 -21.82 11.29
C ALA A 499 5.99 -22.72 10.28
N ALA A 500 7.33 -22.66 10.25
CA ALA A 500 8.14 -23.45 9.32
C ALA A 500 7.92 -24.97 9.43
N ASN A 501 7.51 -25.47 10.60
CA ASN A 501 7.15 -26.88 10.82
C ASN A 501 5.74 -27.24 10.28
N GLY A 502 5.04 -26.31 9.64
CA GLY A 502 3.66 -26.48 9.15
C GLY A 502 2.59 -26.29 10.22
N GLU A 503 2.96 -26.01 11.47
CA GLU A 503 2.02 -25.80 12.56
C GLU A 503 1.33 -24.45 12.41
N ARG A 504 0.00 -24.45 12.51
CA ARG A 504 -0.80 -23.23 12.51
C ARG A 504 -0.73 -22.54 13.85
N ARG A 505 -0.50 -21.23 13.83
CA ARG A 505 -0.46 -20.37 15.00
C ARG A 505 -1.52 -19.28 14.85
N ALA A 506 -2.11 -18.90 15.97
CA ALA A 506 -3.00 -17.76 16.09
C ALA A 506 -2.42 -16.85 17.18
N THR A 507 -2.12 -15.61 16.83
CA THR A 507 -1.57 -14.62 17.75
C THR A 507 -2.44 -13.39 17.79
N ASP A 508 -2.46 -12.73 18.95
CA ASP A 508 -3.27 -11.54 19.17
C ASP A 508 -2.41 -10.30 18.99
N GLU A 509 -2.72 -9.54 17.95
CA GLU A 509 -1.91 -8.42 17.50
C GLU A 509 -2.67 -7.09 17.66
N GLN A 510 -1.89 -6.02 17.71
CA GLN A 510 -2.42 -4.66 17.75
C GLN A 510 -2.84 -4.22 16.34
N SER A 511 -3.91 -3.43 16.24
CA SER A 511 -4.35 -2.90 14.95
C SER A 511 -4.77 -1.44 15.00
N VAL A 512 -4.60 -0.78 13.86
CA VAL A 512 -5.12 0.56 13.61
C VAL A 512 -5.93 0.59 12.31
N CYS A 513 -6.94 1.45 12.25
CA CYS A 513 -7.71 1.68 11.03
C CYS A 513 -7.30 3.01 10.37
N ARG A 514 -7.03 2.98 9.07
CA ARG A 514 -6.88 4.17 8.22
C ARG A 514 -8.25 4.69 7.84
N ARG A 515 -8.40 6.02 7.81
CA ARG A 515 -9.62 6.63 7.28
C ARG A 515 -9.63 6.50 5.75
N ALA A 516 -10.82 6.43 5.16
CA ALA A 516 -10.98 6.33 3.70
C ALA A 516 -10.32 7.48 2.90
N SER A 517 -10.08 8.64 3.51
CA SER A 517 -9.38 9.77 2.88
C SER A 517 -7.85 9.68 2.96
N GLN A 518 -7.32 8.70 3.70
CA GLN A 518 -5.89 8.50 3.87
C GLN A 518 -5.40 7.49 2.82
N PRO A 519 -4.14 7.58 2.38
CA PRO A 519 -3.54 6.54 1.55
C PRO A 519 -3.69 5.17 2.20
N SER A 520 -3.97 4.13 1.42
CA SER A 520 -4.00 2.74 1.91
C SER A 520 -2.62 2.26 2.35
N PHE A 521 -2.55 1.31 3.28
CA PHE A 521 -1.31 0.59 3.56
C PHE A 521 -1.03 -0.41 2.43
N GLU A 522 0.09 -0.23 1.74
CA GLU A 522 0.44 -1.02 0.57
C GLU A 522 1.62 -1.97 0.81
N PRO A 523 1.76 -3.04 0.00
CA PRO A 523 3.00 -3.79 -0.07
C PRO A 523 4.16 -2.83 -0.28
N GLY A 524 5.17 -2.91 0.58
CA GLY A 524 6.26 -1.92 0.65
C GLY A 524 6.23 -1.04 1.89
N ASP A 525 5.07 -0.89 2.55
CA ASP A 525 4.96 -0.14 3.80
C ASP A 525 5.38 -0.95 5.04
N SER A 526 5.49 -2.28 4.92
CA SER A 526 5.97 -3.15 6.01
C SER A 526 7.33 -2.70 6.54
N GLY A 527 7.44 -2.54 7.86
CA GLY A 527 8.60 -1.96 8.54
C GLY A 527 8.40 -0.49 8.94
N ALA A 528 7.33 0.16 8.49
CA ALA A 528 6.99 1.52 8.92
C ALA A 528 6.68 1.55 10.43
N LEU A 529 7.19 2.58 11.11
CA LEU A 529 6.88 2.83 12.52
C LEU A 529 5.63 3.69 12.66
N LEU A 530 4.86 3.40 13.71
CA LEU A 530 3.75 4.22 14.17
C LEU A 530 4.20 5.16 15.27
N PHE A 531 3.75 6.41 15.23
CA PHE A 531 4.10 7.46 16.17
C PHE A 531 2.86 8.14 16.75
N THR A 532 2.92 8.58 17.99
CA THR A 532 1.95 9.56 18.50
C THR A 532 2.19 10.94 17.87
N GLY A 533 1.26 11.88 18.02
CA GLY A 533 1.45 13.27 17.59
C GLY A 533 2.65 14.01 18.24
N TYR A 534 3.24 13.42 19.28
CA TYR A 534 4.42 13.94 19.96
C TYR A 534 5.74 13.31 19.49
N GLY A 535 5.72 12.30 18.61
CA GLY A 535 6.94 11.63 18.12
C GLY A 535 7.32 10.36 18.88
N ASN A 536 6.57 9.97 19.93
CA ASN A 536 6.72 8.67 20.58
C ASN A 536 6.47 7.53 19.59
N ALA A 537 7.45 6.64 19.39
CA ALA A 537 7.27 5.40 18.64
C ALA A 537 6.39 4.44 19.45
N VAL A 538 5.36 3.90 18.80
CA VAL A 538 4.32 3.05 19.42
C VAL A 538 4.45 1.60 18.97
N GLY A 539 4.96 1.36 17.77
CA GLY A 539 5.15 0.02 17.24
C GLY A 539 5.55 0.02 15.79
N MET A 540 5.74 -1.17 15.23
CA MET A 540 6.17 -1.39 13.85
C MET A 540 5.11 -2.18 13.08
N ALA A 541 4.62 -1.60 11.99
CA ALA A 541 3.65 -2.23 11.12
C ALA A 541 4.30 -3.33 10.28
N PHE A 542 3.69 -4.52 10.24
CA PHE A 542 4.19 -5.65 9.44
C PHE A 542 3.19 -6.16 8.40
N GLY A 543 1.96 -5.64 8.41
CA GLY A 543 0.94 -6.09 7.47
C GLY A 543 -0.29 -5.20 7.41
N GLY A 544 -1.05 -5.36 6.33
CA GLY A 544 -2.31 -4.68 6.12
C GLY A 544 -3.35 -5.57 5.44
N GLN A 545 -4.62 -5.32 5.73
CA GLN A 545 -5.77 -6.09 5.23
C GLN A 545 -6.92 -5.18 4.77
N VAL A 546 -7.78 -5.75 3.92
CA VAL A 546 -8.94 -5.21 3.20
C VAL A 546 -8.59 -3.98 2.36
N GLN A 547 -7.66 -4.08 1.41
CA GLN A 547 -7.16 -2.93 0.66
C GLN A 547 -6.37 -1.92 1.54
N GLY A 548 -5.75 -2.41 2.63
CA GLY A 548 -4.82 -1.60 3.44
C GLY A 548 -5.48 -0.62 4.42
N GLN A 549 -6.79 -0.76 4.67
CA GLN A 549 -7.50 0.05 5.66
C GLN A 549 -7.23 -0.41 7.09
N ILE A 550 -6.94 -1.69 7.31
CA ILE A 550 -6.54 -2.23 8.61
C ILE A 550 -5.05 -2.48 8.57
N VAL A 551 -4.31 -1.91 9.52
CA VAL A 551 -2.86 -2.12 9.67
C VAL A 551 -2.61 -2.83 10.97
N VAL A 552 -1.86 -3.92 10.93
CA VAL A 552 -1.45 -4.70 12.10
C VAL A 552 0.01 -4.43 12.42
N PHE A 553 0.32 -4.35 13.71
CA PHE A 553 1.64 -3.94 14.17
C PHE A 553 2.05 -4.61 15.48
N THR A 554 3.37 -4.77 15.65
CA THR A 554 3.99 -5.20 16.89
C THR A 554 4.23 -3.97 17.77
N HIS A 555 3.76 -4.00 19.01
CA HIS A 555 3.96 -2.90 19.96
C HIS A 555 5.45 -2.70 20.29
N ILE A 556 5.86 -1.45 20.53
CA ILE A 556 7.28 -1.10 20.69
C ILE A 556 7.92 -1.79 21.90
N ASP A 557 7.20 -1.93 23.01
CA ASP A 557 7.74 -2.59 24.21
C ASP A 557 8.07 -4.07 23.95
N ASP A 558 7.19 -4.77 23.24
CA ASP A 558 7.41 -6.18 22.90
C ASP A 558 8.55 -6.33 21.88
N LEU A 559 8.64 -5.40 20.91
CA LEU A 559 9.74 -5.34 19.96
C LEU A 559 11.10 -5.15 20.67
N ILE A 560 11.19 -4.19 21.59
CA ILE A 560 12.44 -3.91 22.32
C ILE A 560 12.80 -5.05 23.26
N ALA A 561 11.81 -5.66 23.94
CA ALA A 561 12.04 -6.82 24.77
C ALA A 561 12.60 -8.00 23.97
N ASP A 562 12.01 -8.30 22.81
CA ASP A 562 12.48 -9.38 21.94
C ASP A 562 13.86 -9.07 21.34
N ILE A 563 14.14 -7.82 20.94
CA ILE A 563 15.50 -7.43 20.51
C ILE A 563 16.52 -7.73 21.60
N LYS A 564 16.24 -7.35 22.85
CA LYS A 564 17.14 -7.63 23.98
C LYS A 564 17.31 -9.12 24.21
N GLU A 565 16.24 -9.90 24.13
CA GLU A 565 16.26 -11.36 24.28
C GLU A 565 17.09 -12.04 23.19
N GLN A 566 16.85 -11.72 21.91
CA GLN A 566 17.52 -12.37 20.78
C GLN A 566 19.01 -12.00 20.66
N THR A 567 19.39 -10.81 21.12
CA THR A 567 20.73 -10.26 20.87
C THR A 567 21.60 -10.17 22.12
N GLY A 568 21.01 -10.26 23.31
CA GLY A 568 21.70 -10.12 24.59
C GLY A 568 22.19 -8.69 24.88
N VAL A 569 21.65 -7.69 24.19
CA VAL A 569 22.04 -6.28 24.37
C VAL A 569 21.43 -5.68 25.64
N ASP A 570 22.13 -4.72 26.22
CA ASP A 570 21.75 -4.06 27.47
C ASP A 570 20.63 -3.02 27.24
N GLU A 571 20.86 -2.10 26.30
CA GLU A 571 19.95 -1.00 26.01
C GLU A 571 19.72 -0.79 24.51
N VAL A 572 18.50 -0.36 24.19
CA VAL A 572 18.05 -0.01 22.84
C VAL A 572 17.23 1.27 22.95
N VAL A 573 17.58 2.29 22.17
CA VAL A 573 16.89 3.58 22.14
C VAL A 573 16.73 4.06 20.70
N PHE A 574 15.86 5.05 20.48
CA PHE A 574 15.77 5.68 19.17
C PHE A 574 17.00 6.57 18.92
N TYR A 575 17.55 6.55 17.70
CA TYR A 575 18.69 7.40 17.36
C TYR A 575 18.34 8.89 17.55
N THR A 576 19.25 9.66 18.17
CA THR A 576 19.11 11.08 18.59
C THR A 576 18.13 11.40 19.73
N GLN A 577 17.58 10.40 20.43
CA GLN A 577 16.84 10.66 21.67
C GLN A 577 17.78 11.29 22.72
N GLU A 578 17.57 12.54 23.12
CA GLU A 578 18.39 13.21 24.15
C GLU A 578 18.08 12.62 25.55
N TRP A 579 19.13 12.39 26.35
CA TRP A 579 19.00 11.73 27.65
C TRP A 579 18.54 12.71 28.74
N PRO A 580 17.63 12.31 29.64
CA PRO A 580 17.38 13.03 30.90
C PRO A 580 18.56 12.99 31.90
N GLY A 581 19.69 12.38 31.53
CA GLY A 581 20.80 12.03 32.44
C GLY A 581 22.11 12.77 32.21
N GLU A 582 22.27 13.56 31.16
CA GLU A 582 23.42 14.47 31.09
C GLU A 582 23.07 15.74 31.88
N PRO A 583 23.79 16.05 32.99
CA PRO A 583 23.63 17.34 33.63
C PRO A 583 24.03 18.39 32.59
N SER A 584 23.04 19.18 32.19
CA SER A 584 23.23 20.38 31.38
C SER A 584 24.48 21.09 31.88
N ARG A 585 25.56 21.07 31.07
CA ARG A 585 26.70 21.95 31.30
C ARG A 585 26.12 23.35 31.28
N GLY A 586 26.08 23.97 32.46
CA GLY A 586 25.55 25.31 32.64
C GLY A 586 26.22 26.29 31.68
N PRO A 587 25.59 27.46 31.45
CA PRO A 587 26.10 28.46 30.52
C PRO A 587 27.42 29.04 31.04
N GLY A 588 28.53 28.41 30.66
CA GLY A 588 29.88 28.87 30.90
C GLY A 588 30.22 29.99 29.93
N GLU A 589 30.32 31.20 30.50
CA GLU A 589 31.16 32.31 30.06
C GLU A 589 31.03 32.75 28.60
N ARG A 590 30.15 33.74 28.40
CA ARG A 590 30.30 34.71 27.32
C ARG A 590 31.63 35.43 27.50
N ASP A 591 32.58 35.13 26.62
CA ASP A 591 33.72 36.00 26.34
C ASP A 591 33.21 37.40 25.97
N SER A 592 33.50 38.35 26.85
CA SER A 592 33.31 39.77 26.60
C SER A 592 34.44 40.29 25.71
N GLY A 593 34.15 40.47 24.43
CA GLY A 593 35.02 41.15 23.47
C GLY A 593 34.27 42.30 22.79
N TYR A 594 34.39 43.49 23.41
CA TYR A 594 34.06 44.85 22.96
C TYR A 594 32.62 45.19 22.53
#